data_AF-A0A956QA41-F1
#
_entry.id   AF-A0A956QA41-F1
#
_cell.length_a   1.000
_cell.length_b   1.000
_cell.length_c   1.000
_cell.angle_alpha   90.00
_cell.angle_beta   90.00
_cell.angle_gamma   90.00
#
_symmetry.space_group_name_H-M   'P 1'
#
loop_
_entity.id
_entity.type
_entity.pdbx_description
1 polymer ?
#
loop_
_entity_poly.entity_id
_entity_poly.type
_entity_poly.pdbx_seq_one_letter_code
_entity_poly.pdbx_strand_id
1 'polypeptide(L)'
;IAGEVHSGDTITDDIPNADKMLAQARKETGVAEQHFDQAYLLAARDDLNTVDHTLKGAQQELDSVTSAEQLLGQKQQAVESELHALDGRLGQTRQHAGQHYVRRRAKELLGQAERAVDSARGQVEQTPRNPFAAKESLASAEGSRQSCESAIEADHQAYNSADSRIDSAASEISSAESTISWALSQSWSYSSSQGSASESVDRSDLSSAYSALSSAESALSSARGQMNGQGYEEAESEASRAISHAKNADSEARSAVNRAESRFEAEKARIKHLEYLEEQRRLEEERRRREEQEAEERRRREEQEAEDRRRREEEQRRRDEENRNSGGGSGSSGGGWSGGGGSGSSGGSW
;
A
#
# COMPACT_ATOMS: atom_id res chain seq x y z
N ILE A 1 74.74 -107.53 -21.97
CA ILE A 1 74.12 -107.83 -23.28
C ILE A 1 74.45 -106.64 -24.17
N ALA A 2 75.70 -106.40 -24.60
CA ALA A 2 76.72 -107.24 -25.21
C ALA A 2 76.46 -107.48 -26.72
N GLY A 3 77.35 -106.91 -27.52
CA GLY A 3 77.44 -107.00 -28.98
C GLY A 3 77.81 -105.61 -29.53
N GLU A 4 78.91 -105.37 -30.22
CA GLU A 4 80.04 -106.17 -30.68
C GLU A 4 81.23 -105.21 -30.75
N VAL A 5 82.42 -105.63 -30.33
CA VAL A 5 83.67 -104.91 -30.61
C VAL A 5 84.50 -105.85 -31.47
N HIS A 6 84.70 -105.51 -32.74
CA HIS A 6 85.56 -106.29 -33.63
C HIS A 6 86.77 -105.47 -34.06
N SER A 7 87.90 -105.97 -33.57
CA SER A 7 89.31 -105.80 -33.96
C SER A 7 89.58 -105.01 -35.24
N GLY A 8 90.02 -103.77 -35.06
CA GLY A 8 90.50 -102.89 -36.12
C GLY A 8 91.01 -101.56 -35.57
N ASP A 9 90.42 -101.10 -34.45
CA ASP A 9 90.88 -99.92 -33.73
C ASP A 9 91.95 -100.32 -32.71
N THR A 10 93.18 -99.85 -32.93
CA THR A 10 94.24 -100.02 -31.95
C THR A 10 94.09 -98.98 -30.84
N ILE A 11 94.46 -99.31 -29.60
CA ILE A 11 94.50 -98.39 -28.44
C ILE A 11 95.22 -97.05 -28.76
N THR A 12 96.11 -97.07 -29.76
CA THR A 12 96.80 -95.90 -30.32
C THR A 12 95.89 -94.91 -31.05
N ASP A 13 94.76 -95.35 -31.64
CA ASP A 13 93.79 -94.51 -32.35
C ASP A 13 92.69 -93.96 -31.41
N ASP A 14 92.45 -94.64 -30.28
CA ASP A 14 91.46 -94.26 -29.27
C ASP A 14 91.94 -93.12 -28.35
N ILE A 15 93.23 -93.03 -28.04
CA ILE A 15 93.78 -91.96 -27.19
C ILE A 15 93.62 -90.57 -27.84
N PRO A 16 93.98 -90.37 -29.12
CA PRO A 16 93.72 -89.10 -29.81
C PRO A 16 92.23 -88.75 -29.91
N ASN A 17 91.36 -89.75 -30.00
CA ASN A 17 89.91 -89.55 -29.99
C ASN A 17 89.40 -89.17 -28.60
N ALA A 18 89.88 -89.81 -27.53
CA ALA A 18 89.57 -89.46 -26.15
C ALA A 18 90.07 -88.06 -25.78
N ASP A 19 91.27 -87.67 -26.22
CA ASP A 19 91.80 -86.31 -26.04
C ASP A 19 90.98 -85.27 -26.80
N LYS A 20 90.53 -85.59 -28.03
CA LYS A 20 89.57 -84.76 -28.76
C LYS A 20 88.23 -84.63 -28.02
N MET A 21 87.69 -85.71 -27.49
CA MET A 21 86.45 -85.71 -26.71
C MET A 21 86.60 -84.92 -25.41
N LEU A 22 87.73 -85.02 -24.71
CA LEU A 22 88.04 -84.23 -23.52
C LEU A 22 88.23 -82.75 -23.83
N ALA A 23 88.92 -82.42 -24.91
CA ALA A 23 89.06 -81.04 -25.38
C ALA A 23 87.71 -80.46 -25.80
N GLN A 24 86.86 -81.25 -26.45
CA GLN A 24 85.51 -80.87 -26.83
C GLN A 24 84.61 -80.70 -25.60
N ALA A 25 84.64 -81.63 -24.64
CA ALA A 25 83.89 -81.51 -23.38
C ALA A 25 84.33 -80.27 -22.60
N ARG A 26 85.64 -79.98 -22.48
CA ARG A 26 86.13 -78.74 -21.86
C ARG A 26 85.63 -77.49 -22.56
N LYS A 27 85.59 -77.51 -23.89
CA LYS A 27 85.03 -76.41 -24.70
C LYS A 27 83.52 -76.26 -24.47
N GLU A 28 82.78 -77.37 -24.43
CA GLU A 28 81.34 -77.40 -24.16
C GLU A 28 81.02 -76.93 -22.73
N THR A 29 81.81 -77.32 -21.71
CA THR A 29 81.68 -76.81 -20.35
C THR A 29 81.94 -75.31 -20.28
N GLY A 30 82.99 -74.80 -20.93
CA GLY A 30 83.26 -73.36 -20.97
C GLY A 30 82.15 -72.55 -21.67
N VAL A 31 81.53 -73.13 -22.71
CA VAL A 31 80.34 -72.54 -23.36
C VAL A 31 79.12 -72.61 -22.44
N ALA A 32 78.93 -73.70 -21.70
CA ALA A 32 77.84 -73.84 -20.73
C ALA A 32 77.97 -72.85 -19.56
N GLU A 33 79.17 -72.64 -19.03
CA GLU A 33 79.45 -71.63 -17.99
C GLU A 33 79.12 -70.22 -18.50
N GLN A 34 79.56 -69.87 -19.72
CA GLN A 34 79.21 -68.59 -20.35
C GLN A 34 77.70 -68.41 -20.53
N HIS A 35 76.99 -69.46 -20.94
CA HIS A 35 75.53 -69.42 -21.06
C HIS A 35 74.84 -69.29 -19.71
N PHE A 36 75.37 -69.91 -18.66
CA PHE A 36 74.83 -69.81 -17.31
C PHE A 36 75.01 -68.39 -16.75
N ASP A 37 76.20 -67.81 -16.89
CA ASP A 37 76.48 -66.43 -16.49
C ASP A 37 75.59 -65.44 -17.26
N GLN A 38 75.41 -65.67 -18.58
CA GLN A 38 74.53 -64.85 -19.40
C GLN A 38 73.06 -64.97 -18.96
N ALA A 39 72.57 -66.18 -18.66
CA ALA A 39 71.22 -66.40 -18.18
C ALA A 39 70.98 -65.73 -16.81
N TYR A 40 71.96 -65.81 -15.90
CA TYR A 40 71.88 -65.15 -14.61
C TYR A 40 71.83 -63.62 -14.74
N LEU A 41 72.66 -63.03 -15.60
CA LEU A 41 72.65 -61.60 -15.88
C LEU A 41 71.33 -61.13 -16.52
N LEU A 42 70.73 -61.94 -17.40
CA LEU A 42 69.42 -61.65 -17.98
C LEU A 42 68.31 -61.69 -16.93
N ALA A 43 68.28 -62.70 -16.07
CA ALA A 43 67.32 -62.80 -14.97
C ALA A 43 67.45 -61.61 -14.01
N ALA A 44 68.66 -61.26 -13.59
CA ALA A 44 68.91 -60.10 -12.73
C ALA A 44 68.49 -58.78 -13.38
N ARG A 45 68.67 -58.65 -14.71
CA ARG A 45 68.19 -57.49 -15.48
C ARG A 45 66.66 -57.41 -15.48
N ASP A 46 65.98 -58.53 -15.69
CA ASP A 46 64.51 -58.59 -15.70
C ASP A 46 63.92 -58.28 -14.32
N ASP A 47 64.54 -58.77 -13.24
CA ASP A 47 64.20 -58.42 -11.87
C ASP A 47 64.41 -56.92 -11.60
N LEU A 48 65.55 -56.34 -12.01
CA LEU A 48 65.82 -54.91 -11.90
C LEU A 48 64.80 -54.07 -12.68
N ASN A 49 64.43 -54.49 -13.89
CA ASN A 49 63.41 -53.81 -14.69
C ASN A 49 62.03 -53.86 -13.99
N THR A 50 61.70 -54.99 -13.35
CA THR A 50 60.45 -55.15 -12.59
C THR A 50 60.41 -54.24 -11.37
N VAL A 51 61.53 -54.16 -10.64
CA VAL A 51 61.68 -53.24 -9.49
C VAL A 51 61.59 -51.78 -9.94
N ASP A 52 62.28 -51.40 -11.02
CA ASP A 52 62.21 -50.03 -11.59
C ASP A 52 60.78 -49.66 -12.00
N HIS A 53 60.04 -50.59 -12.62
CA HIS A 53 58.64 -50.37 -12.96
C HIS A 53 57.75 -50.18 -11.72
N THR A 54 57.93 -51.02 -10.70
CA THR A 54 57.19 -50.92 -9.42
C THR A 54 57.50 -49.61 -8.71
N LEU A 55 58.77 -49.19 -8.67
CA LEU A 55 59.20 -47.93 -8.07
C LEU A 55 58.61 -46.73 -8.80
N LYS A 56 58.58 -46.74 -10.13
CA LYS A 56 57.89 -45.71 -10.94
C LYS A 56 56.40 -45.64 -10.63
N GLY A 57 55.73 -46.78 -10.46
CA GLY A 57 54.33 -46.84 -10.04
C GLY A 57 54.12 -46.23 -8.65
N ALA A 58 54.92 -46.62 -7.67
CA ALA A 58 54.85 -46.08 -6.31
C ALA A 58 55.13 -44.57 -6.25
N GLN A 59 56.06 -44.07 -7.07
CA GLN A 59 56.33 -42.63 -7.17
C GLN A 59 55.11 -41.87 -7.72
N GLN A 60 54.44 -42.39 -8.75
CA GLN A 60 53.22 -41.79 -9.28
C GLN A 60 52.09 -41.77 -8.24
N GLU A 61 51.93 -42.85 -7.46
CA GLU A 61 50.97 -42.90 -6.36
C GLU A 61 51.30 -41.86 -5.29
N LEU A 62 52.57 -41.72 -4.89
CA LEU A 62 53.02 -40.72 -3.91
C LEU A 62 52.76 -39.29 -4.40
N ASP A 63 53.04 -39.00 -5.67
CA ASP A 63 52.79 -37.69 -6.27
C ASP A 63 51.28 -37.38 -6.29
N SER A 64 50.45 -38.40 -6.54
CA SER A 64 48.98 -38.26 -6.50
C SER A 64 48.45 -38.00 -5.10
N VAL A 65 48.98 -38.68 -4.08
CA VAL A 65 48.64 -38.47 -2.66
C VAL A 65 49.06 -37.07 -2.23
N THR A 66 50.29 -36.65 -2.56
CA THR A 66 50.80 -35.31 -2.24
C THR A 66 49.92 -34.22 -2.86
N SER A 67 49.48 -34.41 -4.11
CA SER A 67 48.56 -33.49 -4.78
C SER A 67 47.18 -33.45 -4.11
N ALA A 68 46.66 -34.59 -3.69
CA ALA A 68 45.39 -34.68 -2.95
C ALA A 68 45.47 -34.01 -1.58
N GLU A 69 46.59 -34.17 -0.86
CA GLU A 69 46.85 -33.50 0.43
C GLU A 69 46.90 -31.97 0.27
N GLN A 70 47.60 -31.48 -0.77
CA GLN A 70 47.63 -30.04 -1.07
C GLN A 70 46.24 -29.50 -1.37
N LEU A 71 45.44 -30.23 -2.17
CA LEU A 71 44.06 -29.83 -2.49
C LEU A 71 43.19 -29.81 -1.23
N LEU A 72 43.27 -30.83 -0.37
CA LEU A 72 42.54 -30.88 0.91
C LEU A 72 42.94 -29.71 1.82
N GLY A 73 44.23 -29.36 1.89
CA GLY A 73 44.72 -28.19 2.62
C GLY A 73 44.12 -26.87 2.11
N GLN A 74 44.08 -26.68 0.78
CA GLN A 74 43.44 -25.51 0.18
C GLN A 74 41.93 -25.45 0.47
N LYS A 75 41.23 -26.58 0.38
CA LYS A 75 39.79 -26.65 0.69
C LYS A 75 39.50 -26.35 2.15
N GLN A 76 40.35 -26.83 3.06
CA GLN A 76 40.26 -26.53 4.48
C GLN A 76 40.41 -25.03 4.75
N GLN A 77 41.43 -24.37 4.18
CA GLN A 77 41.62 -22.93 4.34
C GLN A 77 40.43 -22.12 3.81
N ALA A 78 39.84 -22.54 2.68
CA ALA A 78 38.64 -21.91 2.16
C ALA A 78 37.46 -22.01 3.14
N VAL A 79 37.21 -23.20 3.69
CA VAL A 79 36.16 -23.43 4.69
C VAL A 79 36.40 -22.62 5.97
N GLU A 80 37.64 -22.53 6.46
CA GLU A 80 38.00 -21.70 7.62
C GLU A 80 37.71 -20.21 7.36
N SER A 81 38.01 -19.72 6.15
CA SER A 81 37.70 -18.35 5.75
C SER A 81 36.18 -18.08 5.63
N GLU A 82 35.43 -19.05 5.10
CA GLU A 82 33.97 -18.98 5.01
C GLU A 82 33.32 -18.96 6.39
N LEU A 83 33.81 -19.78 7.33
CA LEU A 83 33.37 -19.76 8.73
C LEU A 83 33.59 -18.38 9.36
N HIS A 84 34.77 -17.79 9.18
CA HIS A 84 35.07 -16.46 9.74
C HIS A 84 34.15 -15.37 9.16
N ALA A 85 33.88 -15.41 7.85
CA ALA A 85 32.93 -14.50 7.22
C ALA A 85 31.49 -14.73 7.70
N LEU A 86 31.10 -15.99 7.95
CA LEU A 86 29.79 -16.33 8.50
C LEU A 86 29.62 -15.82 9.94
N ASP A 87 30.64 -15.95 10.79
CA ASP A 87 30.66 -15.38 12.14
C ASP A 87 30.43 -13.86 12.12
N GLY A 88 31.12 -13.16 11.21
CA GLY A 88 30.95 -11.71 11.04
C GLY A 88 29.52 -11.32 10.64
N ARG A 89 28.93 -12.05 9.69
CA ARG A 89 27.54 -11.85 9.25
C ARG A 89 26.54 -12.20 10.35
N LEU A 90 26.76 -13.28 11.09
CA LEU A 90 25.93 -13.64 12.25
C LEU A 90 26.00 -12.54 13.33
N GLY A 91 27.18 -11.93 13.52
CA GLY A 91 27.35 -10.76 14.38
C GLY A 91 26.45 -9.58 13.98
N GLN A 92 26.32 -9.29 12.70
CA GLN A 92 25.39 -8.28 12.18
C GLN A 92 23.93 -8.69 12.41
N THR A 93 23.57 -9.95 12.12
CA THR A 93 22.22 -10.48 12.37
C THR A 93 21.84 -10.36 13.85
N ARG A 94 22.77 -10.60 14.78
CA ARG A 94 22.55 -10.37 16.23
C ARG A 94 22.22 -8.92 16.56
N GLN A 95 22.94 -7.97 15.94
CA GLN A 95 22.66 -6.54 16.14
C GLN A 95 21.27 -6.18 15.63
N HIS A 96 20.88 -6.67 14.46
CA HIS A 96 19.53 -6.46 13.92
C HIS A 96 18.47 -7.10 14.81
N ALA A 97 18.68 -8.32 15.29
CA ALA A 97 17.76 -9.01 16.19
C ALA A 97 17.58 -8.33 17.55
N GLY A 98 18.53 -7.47 17.94
CA GLY A 98 18.49 -6.65 19.15
C GLY A 98 17.58 -5.43 19.05
N GLN A 99 17.08 -5.11 17.85
CA GLN A 99 16.18 -3.97 17.66
C GLN A 99 14.82 -4.21 18.34
N HIS A 100 14.18 -3.14 18.81
CA HIS A 100 12.94 -3.21 19.59
C HIS A 100 11.77 -3.80 18.81
N TYR A 101 11.77 -3.62 17.49
CA TYR A 101 10.71 -4.12 16.62
C TYR A 101 10.80 -5.64 16.36
N VAL A 102 11.91 -6.30 16.70
CA VAL A 102 12.08 -7.72 16.39
C VAL A 102 11.29 -8.60 17.35
N ARG A 103 10.45 -9.48 16.78
CA ARG A 103 9.56 -10.38 17.52
C ARG A 103 10.28 -11.63 18.00
N ARG A 104 9.63 -12.38 18.90
CA ARG A 104 10.15 -13.63 19.47
C ARG A 104 10.56 -14.63 18.39
N ARG A 105 9.77 -14.75 17.32
CA ARG A 105 10.03 -15.73 16.25
C ARG A 105 11.38 -15.51 15.58
N ALA A 106 11.71 -14.28 15.21
CA ALA A 106 13.01 -13.94 14.63
C ALA A 106 14.17 -14.23 15.61
N LYS A 107 13.97 -13.99 16.91
CA LYS A 107 14.95 -14.32 17.98
C LYS A 107 15.14 -15.82 18.15
N GLU A 108 14.08 -16.62 18.02
CA GLU A 108 14.19 -18.09 18.00
C GLU A 108 14.98 -18.59 16.79
N LEU A 109 14.76 -17.99 15.61
CA LEU A 109 15.51 -18.30 14.39
C LEU A 109 16.99 -17.90 14.53
N LEU A 110 17.28 -16.78 15.19
CA LEU A 110 18.66 -16.42 15.53
C LEU A 110 19.32 -17.52 16.37
N GLY A 111 18.66 -17.97 17.44
CA GLY A 111 19.19 -19.05 18.26
C GLY A 111 19.33 -20.40 17.52
N GLN A 112 18.59 -20.62 16.43
CA GLN A 112 18.83 -21.76 15.53
C GLN A 112 20.05 -21.54 14.63
N ALA A 113 20.19 -20.35 14.06
CA ALA A 113 21.35 -19.98 13.26
C ALA A 113 22.66 -20.03 14.06
N GLU A 114 22.66 -19.57 15.31
CA GLU A 114 23.82 -19.65 16.21
C GLU A 114 24.24 -21.10 16.44
N ARG A 115 23.30 -21.98 16.79
CA ARG A 115 23.57 -23.42 16.97
C ARG A 115 24.07 -24.09 15.69
N ALA A 116 23.55 -23.68 14.54
CA ALA A 116 24.01 -24.19 13.24
C ALA A 116 25.45 -23.74 12.94
N VAL A 117 25.82 -22.49 13.26
CA VAL A 117 27.20 -21.99 13.14
C VAL A 117 28.13 -22.71 14.11
N ASP A 118 27.72 -22.94 15.35
CA ASP A 118 28.51 -23.71 16.32
C ASP A 118 28.75 -25.16 15.86
N SER A 119 27.71 -25.79 15.29
CA SER A 119 27.83 -27.12 14.69
C SER A 119 28.78 -27.12 13.49
N ALA A 120 28.67 -26.12 12.61
CA ALA A 120 29.55 -25.98 11.46
C ALA A 120 31.01 -25.77 11.90
N ARG A 121 31.25 -24.93 12.90
CA ARG A 121 32.57 -24.74 13.52
C ARG A 121 33.16 -26.06 14.02
N GLY A 122 32.37 -26.89 14.70
CA GLY A 122 32.81 -28.22 15.12
C GLY A 122 33.26 -29.12 13.96
N GLN A 123 32.64 -29.01 12.79
CA GLN A 123 33.05 -29.74 11.58
C GLN A 123 34.33 -29.17 10.95
N VAL A 124 34.51 -27.85 10.96
CA VAL A 124 35.74 -27.20 10.48
C VAL A 124 36.95 -27.63 11.33
N GLU A 125 36.76 -27.71 12.64
CA GLU A 125 37.82 -28.01 13.61
C GLU A 125 38.04 -29.52 13.85
N GLN A 126 37.22 -30.38 13.25
CA GLN A 126 37.28 -31.83 13.46
C GLN A 126 38.62 -32.43 13.00
N THR A 127 39.08 -33.45 13.74
CA THR A 127 40.22 -34.30 13.36
C THR A 127 39.77 -35.77 13.24
N PRO A 128 39.98 -36.46 12.09
CA PRO A 128 40.59 -35.95 10.86
C PRO A 128 39.71 -34.89 10.16
N ARG A 129 40.36 -33.96 9.44
CA ARG A 129 39.69 -32.84 8.77
C ARG A 129 38.84 -33.36 7.60
N ASN A 130 37.62 -32.85 7.49
CA ASN A 130 36.73 -33.14 6.37
C ASN A 130 36.12 -31.84 5.80
N PRO A 131 36.84 -31.16 4.87
CA PRO A 131 36.38 -29.88 4.35
C PRO A 131 35.07 -29.97 3.56
N PHE A 132 34.69 -31.14 3.06
CA PHE A 132 33.42 -31.32 2.35
C PHE A 132 32.22 -31.30 3.30
N ALA A 133 32.29 -32.06 4.40
CA ALA A 133 31.26 -32.06 5.44
C ALA A 133 31.14 -30.70 6.13
N ALA A 134 32.28 -30.05 6.37
CA ALA A 134 32.33 -28.70 6.93
C ALA A 134 31.66 -27.67 6.01
N LYS A 135 31.91 -27.74 4.70
CA LYS A 135 31.26 -26.88 3.70
C LYS A 135 29.74 -27.05 3.67
N GLU A 136 29.25 -28.29 3.71
CA GLU A 136 27.82 -28.57 3.76
C GLU A 136 27.18 -28.00 5.04
N SER A 137 27.86 -28.14 6.17
CA SER A 137 27.40 -27.58 7.46
C SER A 137 27.38 -26.05 7.46
N LEU A 138 28.38 -25.40 6.86
CA LEU A 138 28.40 -23.93 6.68
C LEU A 138 27.25 -23.45 5.80
N ALA A 139 26.92 -24.18 4.72
CA ALA A 139 25.79 -23.83 3.85
C ALA A 139 24.45 -23.94 4.61
N SER A 140 24.27 -24.96 5.44
CA SER A 140 23.09 -25.11 6.30
C SER A 140 22.98 -23.98 7.33
N ALA A 141 24.10 -23.60 7.96
CA ALA A 141 24.16 -22.50 8.91
C ALA A 141 23.84 -21.15 8.26
N GLU A 142 24.35 -20.90 7.05
CA GLU A 142 24.02 -19.71 6.27
C GLU A 142 22.53 -19.66 5.90
N GLY A 143 21.92 -20.80 5.51
CA GLY A 143 20.48 -20.87 5.24
C GLY A 143 19.62 -20.55 6.48
N SER A 144 20.06 -21.02 7.66
CA SER A 144 19.41 -20.69 8.93
C SER A 144 19.52 -19.20 9.26
N ARG A 145 20.70 -18.60 9.05
CA ARG A 145 20.93 -17.15 9.21
C ARG A 145 20.06 -16.32 8.25
N GLN A 146 19.98 -16.70 6.97
CA GLN A 146 19.14 -16.01 5.97
C GLN A 146 17.65 -16.08 6.30
N SER A 147 17.19 -17.20 6.87
CA SER A 147 15.82 -17.34 7.36
C SER A 147 15.53 -16.39 8.52
N CYS A 148 16.50 -16.20 9.43
CA CYS A 148 16.42 -15.21 10.51
C CYS A 148 16.36 -13.78 9.96
N GLU A 149 17.27 -13.39 9.06
CA GLU A 149 17.26 -12.04 8.45
C GLU A 149 15.95 -11.74 7.72
N SER A 150 15.42 -12.71 6.96
CA SER A 150 14.12 -12.55 6.31
C SER A 150 12.99 -12.28 7.31
N ALA A 151 13.02 -12.93 8.48
CA ALA A 151 12.03 -12.69 9.53
C ALA A 151 12.21 -11.32 10.21
N ILE A 152 13.45 -10.88 10.43
CA ILE A 152 13.75 -9.55 10.97
C ILE A 152 13.25 -8.46 10.03
N GLU A 153 13.51 -8.61 8.73
CA GLU A 153 13.07 -7.65 7.71
C GLU A 153 11.55 -7.61 7.62
N ALA A 154 10.87 -8.75 7.67
CA ALA A 154 9.41 -8.80 7.72
C ALA A 154 8.85 -8.08 8.96
N ASP A 155 9.45 -8.28 10.14
CA ASP A 155 9.07 -7.59 11.37
C ASP A 155 9.29 -6.07 11.26
N HIS A 156 10.39 -5.65 10.65
CA HIS A 156 10.69 -4.23 10.41
C HIS A 156 9.66 -3.56 9.49
N GLN A 157 9.29 -4.23 8.40
CA GLN A 157 8.28 -3.73 7.46
C GLN A 157 6.90 -3.63 8.13
N ALA A 158 6.50 -4.65 8.88
CA ALA A 158 5.23 -4.66 9.60
C ALA A 158 5.19 -3.54 10.67
N TYR A 159 6.28 -3.37 11.43
CA TYR A 159 6.42 -2.28 12.39
C TYR A 159 6.26 -0.91 11.72
N ASN A 160 7.01 -0.63 10.64
CA ASN A 160 6.96 0.66 9.95
C ASN A 160 5.57 0.95 9.34
N SER A 161 4.92 -0.09 8.79
CA SER A 161 3.55 0.02 8.28
C SER A 161 2.59 0.44 9.39
N ALA A 162 2.61 -0.28 10.51
CA ALA A 162 1.77 0.01 11.67
C ALA A 162 2.03 1.40 12.27
N ASP A 163 3.30 1.79 12.44
CA ASP A 163 3.70 3.09 12.96
C ASP A 163 3.16 4.23 12.10
N SER A 164 3.38 4.16 10.78
CA SER A 164 2.88 5.16 9.82
C SER A 164 1.35 5.26 9.82
N ARG A 165 0.66 4.13 10.06
CA ARG A 165 -0.80 4.08 10.11
C ARG A 165 -1.33 4.69 11.41
N ILE A 166 -0.67 4.46 12.53
CA ILE A 166 -0.98 5.09 13.83
C ILE A 166 -0.82 6.61 13.73
N ASP A 167 0.23 7.10 13.09
CA ASP A 167 0.45 8.54 12.87
C ASP A 167 -0.63 9.15 11.97
N SER A 168 -1.01 8.44 10.91
CA SER A 168 -2.11 8.85 10.03
C SER A 168 -3.44 8.91 10.80
N ALA A 169 -3.71 7.91 11.65
CA ALA A 169 -4.91 7.89 12.50
C ALA A 169 -4.95 9.06 13.49
N ALA A 170 -3.83 9.37 14.15
CA ALA A 170 -3.73 10.51 15.05
C ALA A 170 -3.99 11.84 14.34
N SER A 171 -3.48 11.98 13.10
CA SER A 171 -3.69 13.17 12.28
C SER A 171 -5.16 13.34 11.88
N GLU A 172 -5.82 12.26 11.47
CA GLU A 172 -7.24 12.26 11.09
C GLU A 172 -8.15 12.56 12.29
N ILE A 173 -7.84 12.02 13.48
CA ILE A 173 -8.53 12.36 14.74
C ILE A 173 -8.41 13.86 15.03
N SER A 174 -7.19 14.41 14.94
CA SER A 174 -6.96 15.85 15.16
C SER A 174 -7.73 16.73 14.16
N SER A 175 -7.83 16.27 12.91
CA SER A 175 -8.65 16.94 11.88
C SER A 175 -10.14 16.89 12.25
N ALA A 176 -10.65 15.74 12.67
CA ALA A 176 -12.05 15.59 13.09
C ALA A 176 -12.38 16.46 14.31
N GLU A 177 -11.50 16.54 15.31
CA GLU A 177 -11.62 17.45 16.46
C GLU A 177 -11.72 18.92 16.02
N SER A 178 -10.90 19.31 15.05
CA SER A 178 -10.90 20.66 14.49
C SER A 178 -12.21 20.96 13.76
N THR A 179 -12.73 20.00 12.98
CA THR A 179 -14.03 20.12 12.31
C THR A 179 -15.18 20.21 13.30
N ILE A 180 -15.19 19.39 14.36
CA ILE A 180 -16.20 19.46 15.42
C ILE A 180 -16.18 20.82 16.11
N SER A 181 -14.98 21.35 16.40
CA SER A 181 -14.82 22.67 17.00
C SER A 181 -15.28 23.80 16.07
N TRP A 182 -14.94 23.71 14.79
CA TRP A 182 -15.43 24.64 13.76
C TRP A 182 -16.95 24.58 13.64
N ALA A 183 -17.54 23.38 13.61
CA ALA A 183 -18.98 23.18 13.54
C ALA A 183 -19.70 23.85 14.71
N LEU A 184 -19.21 23.65 15.94
CA LEU A 184 -19.75 24.26 17.15
C LEU A 184 -19.69 25.80 17.14
N SER A 185 -18.74 26.39 16.41
CA SER A 185 -18.64 27.85 16.26
C SER A 185 -19.62 28.45 15.24
N GLN A 186 -20.34 27.60 14.49
CA GLN A 186 -21.29 28.08 13.48
C GLN A 186 -22.55 28.61 14.15
N SER A 187 -22.90 29.85 13.80
CA SER A 187 -24.12 30.51 14.23
C SER A 187 -24.58 31.48 13.16
N TRP A 188 -25.89 31.60 13.02
CA TRP A 188 -26.53 32.46 12.05
C TRP A 188 -27.61 33.29 12.73
N SER A 189 -27.76 34.54 12.28
CA SER A 189 -28.80 35.43 12.76
C SER A 189 -29.35 36.30 11.63
N TYR A 190 -30.64 36.58 11.70
CA TYR A 190 -31.35 37.46 10.79
C TYR A 190 -32.45 38.20 11.55
N SER A 191 -32.62 39.48 11.27
CA SER A 191 -33.66 40.30 11.88
C SER A 191 -34.28 41.22 10.84
N SER A 192 -35.60 41.37 10.88
CA SER A 192 -36.34 42.35 10.09
C SER A 192 -37.46 42.98 10.92
N SER A 193 -38.25 43.85 10.30
CA SER A 193 -39.43 44.46 10.92
C SER A 193 -40.47 43.43 11.40
N GLN A 194 -40.45 42.23 10.82
CA GLN A 194 -41.42 41.16 11.06
C GLN A 194 -40.98 40.11 12.09
N GLY A 195 -39.73 40.16 12.55
CA GLY A 195 -39.22 39.22 13.54
C GLY A 195 -37.72 38.95 13.39
N SER A 196 -37.25 37.93 14.12
CA SER A 196 -35.85 37.51 14.12
C SER A 196 -35.73 35.99 14.04
N ALA A 197 -34.77 35.51 13.25
CA ALA A 197 -34.31 34.13 13.22
C ALA A 197 -32.90 34.07 13.79
N SER A 198 -32.65 33.11 14.67
CA SER A 198 -31.30 32.82 15.18
C SER A 198 -31.17 31.32 15.36
N GLU A 199 -30.06 30.77 14.91
CA GLU A 199 -29.75 29.35 15.02
C GLU A 199 -28.25 29.17 15.22
N SER A 200 -27.86 28.17 15.99
CA SER A 200 -26.46 27.76 16.15
C SER A 200 -26.36 26.25 16.12
N VAL A 201 -25.18 25.74 15.82
CA VAL A 201 -24.89 24.33 16.02
C VAL A 201 -24.64 24.09 17.50
N ASP A 202 -25.51 23.32 18.13
CA ASP A 202 -25.37 22.99 19.54
C ASP A 202 -24.62 21.67 19.75
N ARG A 203 -24.11 21.49 20.97
CA ARG A 203 -23.41 20.24 21.35
C ARG A 203 -24.28 19.00 21.17
N SER A 204 -25.61 19.13 21.29
CA SER A 204 -26.57 18.05 21.03
C SER A 204 -26.60 17.62 19.57
N ASP A 205 -26.50 18.56 18.62
CA ASP A 205 -26.46 18.25 17.18
C ASP A 205 -25.18 17.47 16.80
N LEU A 206 -24.11 17.64 17.59
CA LEU A 206 -22.81 17.01 17.41
C LEU A 206 -22.63 15.69 18.19
N SER A 207 -23.66 15.19 18.88
CA SER A 207 -23.57 13.98 19.71
C SER A 207 -23.06 12.74 18.96
N SER A 208 -23.50 12.54 17.71
CA SER A 208 -23.01 11.47 16.83
C SER A 208 -21.52 11.65 16.48
N ALA A 209 -21.11 12.89 16.17
CA ALA A 209 -19.73 13.21 15.83
C ALA A 209 -18.79 12.94 17.01
N TYR A 210 -19.17 13.36 18.24
CA TYR A 210 -18.41 13.07 19.45
C TYR A 210 -18.35 11.56 19.76
N SER A 211 -19.42 10.82 19.52
CA SER A 211 -19.43 9.36 19.72
C SER A 211 -18.49 8.63 18.75
N ALA A 212 -18.48 9.06 17.49
CA ALA A 212 -17.55 8.55 16.49
C ALA A 212 -16.09 8.92 16.81
N LEU A 213 -15.84 10.16 17.25
CA LEU A 213 -14.52 10.61 17.67
C LEU A 213 -14.00 9.78 18.85
N SER A 214 -14.83 9.57 19.88
CA SER A 214 -14.46 8.74 21.04
C SER A 214 -14.14 7.29 20.63
N SER A 215 -14.87 6.75 19.65
CA SER A 215 -14.56 5.42 19.08
C SER A 215 -13.21 5.43 18.35
N ALA A 216 -12.90 6.51 17.63
CA ALA A 216 -11.61 6.69 16.95
C ALA A 216 -10.45 6.73 17.95
N GLU A 217 -10.58 7.51 19.03
CA GLU A 217 -9.58 7.59 20.11
C GLU A 217 -9.37 6.24 20.80
N SER A 218 -10.44 5.52 21.10
CA SER A 218 -10.38 4.18 21.70
C SER A 218 -9.66 3.18 20.79
N ALA A 219 -9.94 3.23 19.49
CA ALA A 219 -9.26 2.40 18.50
C ALA A 219 -7.77 2.78 18.40
N LEU A 220 -7.44 4.08 18.31
CA LEU A 220 -6.05 4.54 18.30
C LEU A 220 -5.27 4.09 19.55
N SER A 221 -5.89 4.18 20.73
CA SER A 221 -5.31 3.68 21.98
C SER A 221 -5.06 2.17 21.92
N SER A 222 -6.00 1.42 21.36
CA SER A 222 -5.87 -0.03 21.17
C SER A 222 -4.76 -0.37 20.18
N ALA A 223 -4.65 0.36 19.08
CA ALA A 223 -3.57 0.21 18.09
C ALA A 223 -2.19 0.42 18.71
N ARG A 224 -2.03 1.47 19.52
CA ARG A 224 -0.78 1.72 20.29
C ARG A 224 -0.49 0.60 21.29
N GLY A 225 -1.52 0.05 21.92
CA GLY A 225 -1.40 -1.13 22.79
C GLY A 225 -0.87 -2.36 22.04
N GLN A 226 -1.43 -2.65 20.86
CA GLN A 226 -0.98 -3.75 20.01
C GLN A 226 0.45 -3.54 19.52
N MET A 227 0.80 -2.32 19.13
CA MET A 227 2.15 -1.94 18.70
C MET A 227 3.19 -2.26 19.79
N ASN A 228 2.91 -1.87 21.04
CA ASN A 228 3.76 -2.19 22.19
C ASN A 228 3.83 -3.70 22.49
N GLY A 229 2.75 -4.43 22.21
CA GLY A 229 2.69 -5.89 22.28
C GLY A 229 3.37 -6.62 21.12
N GLN A 230 3.95 -5.89 20.16
CA GLN A 230 4.50 -6.41 18.91
C GLN A 230 3.46 -7.11 18.00
N GLY A 231 2.17 -6.79 18.14
CA GLY A 231 1.09 -7.17 17.23
C GLY A 231 0.91 -6.14 16.12
N TYR A 232 1.88 -6.04 15.21
CA TYR A 232 1.94 -4.96 14.22
C TYR A 232 0.79 -5.00 13.23
N GLU A 233 0.41 -6.19 12.79
CA GLU A 233 -0.68 -6.41 11.85
C GLU A 233 -2.05 -6.07 12.49
N GLU A 234 -2.21 -6.35 13.79
CA GLU A 234 -3.38 -5.90 14.55
C GLU A 234 -3.36 -4.38 14.80
N ALA A 235 -2.19 -3.80 15.09
CA ALA A 235 -2.01 -2.37 15.32
C ALA A 235 -2.38 -1.54 14.07
N GLU A 236 -1.68 -1.74 12.95
CA GLU A 236 -2.31 -2.13 11.69
C GLU A 236 -3.79 -1.79 11.44
N SER A 237 -4.57 -2.86 11.59
CA SER A 237 -6.01 -2.90 11.42
C SER A 237 -6.74 -1.92 12.33
N GLU A 238 -6.32 -1.80 13.59
CA GLU A 238 -6.99 -0.97 14.58
C GLU A 238 -6.78 0.53 14.30
N ALA A 239 -5.58 0.94 13.85
CA ALA A 239 -5.32 2.28 13.37
C ALA A 239 -6.19 2.61 12.14
N SER A 240 -6.40 1.64 11.25
CA SER A 240 -7.30 1.81 10.09
C SER A 240 -8.77 1.98 10.50
N ARG A 241 -9.21 1.32 11.60
CA ARG A 241 -10.53 1.55 12.21
C ARG A 241 -10.63 2.93 12.82
N ALA A 242 -9.59 3.37 13.53
CA ALA A 242 -9.52 4.72 14.09
C ALA A 242 -9.69 5.80 13.00
N ILE A 243 -8.99 5.67 11.87
CA ILE A 243 -9.14 6.55 10.70
C ILE A 243 -10.60 6.57 10.21
N SER A 244 -11.23 5.40 10.08
CA SER A 244 -12.62 5.29 9.61
C SER A 244 -13.59 5.99 10.56
N HIS A 245 -13.42 5.81 11.87
CA HIS A 245 -14.23 6.50 12.88
C HIS A 245 -13.99 8.01 12.89
N ALA A 246 -12.75 8.48 12.72
CA ALA A 246 -12.44 9.91 12.62
C ALA A 246 -13.11 10.55 11.39
N LYS A 247 -13.09 9.89 10.24
CA LYS A 247 -13.78 10.36 9.02
C LYS A 247 -15.29 10.40 9.17
N ASN A 248 -15.86 9.43 9.89
CA ASN A 248 -17.27 9.45 10.24
C ASN A 248 -17.59 10.63 11.17
N ALA A 249 -16.73 10.90 12.16
CA ALA A 249 -16.90 12.06 13.05
C ALA A 249 -16.87 13.39 12.29
N ASP A 250 -15.93 13.56 11.34
CA ASP A 250 -15.88 14.73 10.45
C ASP A 250 -17.18 14.89 9.64
N SER A 251 -17.64 13.80 9.04
CA SER A 251 -18.86 13.80 8.21
C SER A 251 -20.13 14.11 9.01
N GLU A 252 -20.26 13.55 10.21
CA GLU A 252 -21.37 13.84 11.13
C GLU A 252 -21.35 15.29 11.61
N ALA A 253 -20.17 15.85 11.89
CA ALA A 253 -20.03 17.26 12.28
C ALA A 253 -20.49 18.21 11.16
N ARG A 254 -20.05 17.98 9.92
CA ARG A 254 -20.52 18.74 8.75
C ARG A 254 -22.03 18.59 8.52
N SER A 255 -22.56 17.39 8.75
CA SER A 255 -24.00 17.12 8.59
C SER A 255 -24.83 17.82 9.68
N ALA A 256 -24.30 17.97 10.89
CA ALA A 256 -24.91 18.80 11.94
C ALA A 256 -24.99 20.27 11.53
N VAL A 257 -23.90 20.84 10.98
CA VAL A 257 -23.88 22.21 10.45
C VAL A 257 -24.97 22.40 9.39
N ASN A 258 -25.02 21.53 8.37
CA ASN A 258 -26.00 21.64 7.29
C ASN A 258 -27.45 21.55 7.80
N ARG A 259 -27.72 20.71 8.80
CA ARG A 259 -29.05 20.61 9.42
C ARG A 259 -29.43 21.90 10.15
N ALA A 260 -28.53 22.44 10.96
CA ALA A 260 -28.77 23.71 11.65
C ALA A 260 -28.96 24.86 10.65
N GLU A 261 -28.09 24.99 9.66
CA GLU A 261 -28.22 26.00 8.61
C GLU A 261 -29.55 25.89 7.84
N SER A 262 -30.00 24.67 7.54
CA SER A 262 -31.30 24.46 6.90
C SER A 262 -32.48 24.89 7.78
N ARG A 263 -32.41 24.71 9.11
CA ARG A 263 -33.43 25.22 10.04
C ARG A 263 -33.45 26.74 10.04
N PHE A 264 -32.27 27.36 10.05
CA PHE A 264 -32.12 28.81 9.97
C PHE A 264 -32.71 29.40 8.69
N GLU A 265 -32.33 28.89 7.52
CA GLU A 265 -32.80 29.42 6.24
C GLU A 265 -34.31 29.23 6.06
N ALA A 266 -34.89 28.14 6.59
CA ALA A 266 -36.33 27.95 6.60
C ALA A 266 -37.05 29.04 7.42
N GLU A 267 -36.55 29.36 8.62
CA GLU A 267 -37.14 30.39 9.47
C GLU A 267 -36.95 31.80 8.90
N LYS A 268 -35.76 32.08 8.35
CA LYS A 268 -35.49 33.33 7.63
C LYS A 268 -36.40 33.51 6.41
N ALA A 269 -36.65 32.46 5.64
CA ALA A 269 -37.58 32.51 4.51
C ALA A 269 -39.02 32.78 4.97
N ARG A 270 -39.45 32.19 6.09
CA ARG A 270 -40.75 32.47 6.71
C ARG A 270 -40.90 33.94 7.09
N ILE A 271 -39.90 34.53 7.75
CA ILE A 271 -39.91 35.95 8.14
C ILE A 271 -39.95 36.86 6.90
N LYS A 272 -39.14 36.59 5.88
CA LYS A 272 -39.16 37.35 4.61
C LYS A 272 -40.53 37.29 3.92
N HIS A 273 -41.18 36.13 3.96
CA HIS A 273 -42.51 35.99 3.37
C HIS A 273 -43.56 36.84 4.11
N LEU A 274 -43.49 36.91 5.44
CA LEU A 274 -44.35 37.79 6.23
C LEU A 274 -44.11 39.27 5.87
N GLU A 275 -42.87 39.67 5.66
CA GLU A 275 -42.51 41.05 5.29
C GLU A 275 -43.09 41.43 3.93
N TYR A 276 -42.98 40.52 2.97
CA TYR A 276 -43.60 40.68 1.66
C TYR A 276 -45.13 40.82 1.74
N LEU A 277 -45.80 40.02 2.57
CA LEU A 277 -47.26 40.09 2.75
C LEU A 277 -47.69 41.41 3.42
N GLU A 278 -46.90 41.95 4.34
CA GLU A 278 -47.20 43.25 4.95
C GLU A 278 -46.99 44.40 3.97
N GLU A 279 -45.92 44.35 3.18
CA GLU A 279 -45.70 45.34 2.12
C GLU A 279 -46.83 45.33 1.08
N GLN A 280 -47.28 44.14 0.67
CA GLN A 280 -48.45 43.98 -0.20
C GLN A 280 -49.71 44.63 0.40
N ARG A 281 -50.01 44.36 1.68
CA ARG A 281 -51.15 44.96 2.38
C ARG A 281 -51.04 46.48 2.44
N ARG A 282 -49.85 47.01 2.74
CA ARG A 282 -49.61 48.45 2.80
C ARG A 282 -49.83 49.11 1.44
N LEU A 283 -49.35 48.49 0.35
CA LEU A 283 -49.57 48.97 -1.01
C LEU A 283 -51.05 48.91 -1.40
N GLU A 284 -51.77 47.86 -1.02
CA GLU A 284 -53.20 47.72 -1.30
C GLU A 284 -54.02 48.75 -0.51
N GLU A 285 -53.71 48.96 0.77
CA GLU A 285 -54.32 50.03 1.57
C GLU A 285 -54.03 51.41 0.99
N GLU A 286 -52.81 51.68 0.51
CA GLU A 286 -52.48 52.95 -0.12
C GLU A 286 -53.24 53.13 -1.44
N ARG A 287 -53.35 52.08 -2.26
CA ARG A 287 -54.19 52.10 -3.47
C ARG A 287 -55.64 52.35 -3.14
N ARG A 288 -56.20 51.67 -2.15
CA ARG A 288 -57.58 51.86 -1.70
C ARG A 288 -57.81 53.29 -1.21
N ARG A 289 -56.88 53.87 -0.45
CA ARG A 289 -56.95 55.28 -0.04
C ARG A 289 -56.94 56.24 -1.22
N ARG A 290 -56.12 55.99 -2.25
CA ARG A 290 -56.10 56.79 -3.48
C ARG A 290 -57.42 56.65 -4.25
N GLU A 291 -57.92 55.43 -4.42
CA GLU A 291 -59.20 55.15 -5.10
C GLU A 291 -60.39 55.78 -4.35
N GLU A 292 -60.42 55.72 -3.01
CA GLU A 292 -61.44 56.39 -2.18
C GLU A 292 -61.36 57.93 -2.32
N GLN A 293 -60.15 58.51 -2.34
CA GLN A 293 -59.96 59.95 -2.57
C GLN A 293 -60.42 60.38 -3.97
N GLU A 294 -60.07 59.63 -5.01
CA GLU A 294 -60.50 59.91 -6.38
C GLU A 294 -62.03 59.78 -6.54
N ALA A 295 -62.65 58.79 -5.89
CA ALA A 295 -64.10 58.62 -5.90
C ALA A 295 -64.81 59.77 -5.17
N GLU A 296 -64.28 60.25 -4.04
CA GLU A 296 -64.82 61.42 -3.34
C GLU A 296 -64.69 62.69 -4.19
N GLU A 297 -63.54 62.91 -4.83
CA GLU A 297 -63.37 64.03 -5.76
C GLU A 297 -64.35 63.93 -6.94
N ARG A 298 -64.55 62.73 -7.50
CA ARG A 298 -65.51 62.51 -8.60
C ARG A 298 -66.94 62.80 -8.16
N ARG A 299 -67.34 62.37 -6.96
CA ARG A 299 -68.65 62.71 -6.38
C ARG A 299 -68.81 64.21 -6.18
N ARG A 300 -67.78 64.92 -5.67
CA ARG A 300 -67.83 66.39 -5.54
C ARG A 300 -67.97 67.07 -6.90
N ARG A 301 -67.27 66.58 -7.94
CA ARG A 301 -67.44 67.09 -9.31
C ARG A 301 -68.83 66.81 -9.86
N GLU A 302 -69.36 65.61 -9.66
CA GLU A 302 -70.73 65.25 -10.08
C GLU A 302 -71.79 66.07 -9.32
N GLU A 303 -71.59 66.32 -8.02
CA GLU A 303 -72.46 67.21 -7.23
C GLU A 303 -72.37 68.65 -7.70
N GLN A 304 -71.17 69.17 -7.98
CA GLN A 304 -70.97 70.49 -8.56
C GLN A 304 -71.60 70.59 -9.95
N GLU A 305 -71.43 69.60 -10.81
CA GLU A 305 -72.07 69.55 -12.13
C GLU A 305 -73.59 69.43 -12.04
N ALA A 306 -74.11 68.67 -11.07
CA ALA A 306 -75.54 68.56 -10.83
C ALA A 306 -76.12 69.86 -10.24
N GLU A 307 -75.39 70.55 -9.37
CA GLU A 307 -75.76 71.86 -8.85
C GLU A 307 -75.70 72.92 -9.94
N ASP A 308 -74.65 72.95 -10.76
CA ASP A 308 -74.57 73.81 -11.95
C ASP A 308 -75.68 73.49 -12.95
N ARG A 309 -76.03 72.21 -13.15
CA ARG A 309 -77.16 71.81 -14.00
C ARG A 309 -78.48 72.29 -13.40
N ARG A 310 -78.70 72.16 -12.09
CA ARG A 310 -79.87 72.71 -11.39
C ARG A 310 -79.93 74.23 -11.52
N ARG A 311 -78.81 74.92 -11.38
CA ARG A 311 -78.71 76.37 -11.49
C ARG A 311 -79.00 76.85 -12.91
N ARG A 312 -78.51 76.13 -13.93
CA ARG A 312 -78.85 76.37 -15.35
C ARG A 312 -80.31 76.07 -15.63
N GLU A 313 -80.88 74.99 -15.11
CA GLU A 313 -82.31 74.66 -15.23
C GLU A 313 -83.19 75.69 -14.51
N GLU A 314 -82.75 76.25 -13.39
CA GLU A 314 -83.45 77.31 -12.65
C GLU A 314 -83.35 78.67 -13.35
N GLU A 315 -82.21 79.00 -13.97
CA GLU A 315 -82.09 80.12 -14.92
C GLU A 315 -82.94 79.94 -16.17
N GLN A 316 -83.05 78.71 -16.68
CA GLN A 316 -83.89 78.38 -17.82
C GLN A 316 -85.38 78.47 -17.44
N ARG A 317 -85.77 78.03 -16.24
CA ARG A 317 -87.10 78.25 -15.67
C ARG A 317 -87.38 79.73 -15.44
N ARG A 318 -86.42 80.52 -14.98
CA ARG A 318 -86.55 81.99 -14.87
C ARG A 318 -86.73 82.65 -16.23
N ARG A 319 -86.03 82.19 -17.28
CA ARG A 319 -86.26 82.61 -18.66
C ARG A 319 -87.63 82.19 -19.19
N ASP A 320 -88.09 80.99 -18.86
CA ASP A 320 -89.43 80.50 -19.23
C ASP A 320 -90.56 81.22 -18.45
N GLU A 321 -90.25 81.74 -17.26
CA GLU A 321 -91.16 82.52 -16.42
C GLU A 321 -91.16 84.02 -16.81
N GLU A 322 -90.04 84.56 -17.32
CA GLU A 322 -90.00 85.85 -18.04
C GLU A 322 -90.69 85.81 -19.40
N ASN A 323 -90.69 84.66 -20.09
CA ASN A 323 -91.38 84.50 -21.38
C ASN A 323 -92.88 84.20 -21.28
N ARG A 324 -93.47 84.13 -20.06
CA ARG A 324 -94.93 84.01 -19.89
C ARG A 324 -95.71 85.31 -20.09
N ASN A 325 -95.03 86.39 -20.51
CA ASN A 325 -95.66 87.64 -20.94
C ASN A 325 -95.22 88.06 -22.35
N SER A 326 -95.24 87.15 -23.34
CA SER A 326 -95.47 87.47 -24.76
C SER A 326 -95.63 86.22 -25.62
N GLY A 327 -96.78 86.14 -26.28
CA GLY A 327 -97.14 85.40 -27.49
C GLY A 327 -96.26 84.26 -28.02
N GLY A 328 -96.91 83.08 -28.16
CA GLY A 328 -97.30 82.60 -29.50
C GLY A 328 -96.35 81.68 -30.27
N GLY A 329 -96.85 80.45 -30.55
CA GLY A 329 -96.51 79.60 -31.70
C GLY A 329 -95.11 78.96 -31.68
N SER A 330 -94.80 77.84 -32.34
CA SER A 330 -95.52 76.87 -33.19
C SER A 330 -94.44 75.93 -33.77
N GLY A 331 -94.76 74.64 -34.00
CA GLY A 331 -94.03 73.77 -34.94
C GLY A 331 -92.99 72.84 -34.30
N SER A 332 -93.16 71.51 -34.41
CA SER A 332 -92.59 70.65 -35.48
C SER A 332 -91.16 70.21 -35.16
N SER A 333 -90.68 68.98 -35.36
CA SER A 333 -91.19 67.71 -35.89
C SER A 333 -89.96 66.78 -35.98
N GLY A 334 -90.14 65.46 -35.82
CA GLY A 334 -89.16 64.44 -36.21
C GLY A 334 -88.21 64.03 -35.07
N GLY A 335 -87.92 62.76 -34.81
CA GLY A 335 -87.98 61.57 -35.65
C GLY A 335 -86.60 60.91 -35.64
N GLY A 336 -86.53 59.57 -35.56
CA GLY A 336 -85.30 58.78 -35.68
C GLY A 336 -84.87 58.18 -34.34
N TRP A 337 -85.11 56.91 -34.00
CA TRP A 337 -84.83 55.63 -34.68
C TRP A 337 -83.37 55.19 -34.60
N SER A 338 -83.20 53.92 -34.18
CA SER A 338 -82.00 53.06 -34.23
C SER A 338 -80.79 53.50 -33.39
N GLY A 339 -80.03 52.63 -32.73
CA GLY A 339 -79.87 51.18 -32.84
C GLY A 339 -78.38 50.86 -32.58
N GLY A 340 -78.10 49.63 -32.12
CA GLY A 340 -76.76 49.03 -32.13
C GLY A 340 -75.80 49.58 -31.05
N GLY A 341 -75.03 48.78 -30.33
CA GLY A 341 -74.45 47.49 -30.70
C GLY A 341 -73.03 47.70 -31.24
N GLY A 342 -72.08 46.93 -30.72
CA GLY A 342 -70.74 46.77 -31.29
C GLY A 342 -69.69 47.61 -30.59
N SER A 343 -68.76 46.94 -29.90
CA SER A 343 -67.42 46.63 -30.43
C SER A 343 -66.47 47.81 -30.19
N GLY A 344 -65.49 47.71 -29.32
CA GLY A 344 -64.45 46.70 -29.37
C GLY A 344 -63.21 47.29 -30.03
N SER A 345 -62.05 46.83 -29.55
CA SER A 345 -60.76 46.93 -30.21
C SER A 345 -59.88 48.15 -29.94
N SER A 346 -58.67 47.79 -29.52
CA SER A 346 -57.34 48.37 -29.82
C SER A 346 -56.64 48.83 -28.55
N GLY A 347 -55.42 48.39 -28.26
CA GLY A 347 -54.43 47.64 -29.04
C GLY A 347 -53.04 48.05 -28.55
N GLY A 348 -52.04 47.18 -28.78
CA GLY A 348 -50.61 47.47 -28.54
C GLY A 348 -50.01 46.56 -27.47
N SER A 349 -49.38 45.42 -27.79
CA SER A 349 -48.03 45.25 -28.38
C SER A 349 -46.96 45.78 -27.41
N TRP A 350 -45.99 45.03 -26.89
CA TRP A 350 -45.16 43.93 -27.45
C TRP A 350 -44.89 42.84 -26.41
#